data_AF-A0A1W9ZB02-F1
#
_entry.id   AF-A0A1W9ZB02-F1
#
_cell.length_a   1.000
_cell.length_b   1.000
_cell.length_c   1.000
_cell.angle_alpha   90.00
_cell.angle_beta   90.00
_cell.angle_gamma   90.00
#
_symmetry.space_group_name_H-M   'P 1'
#
loop_
_entity.id
_entity.type
_entity.pdbx_description
1 polymer ?
#
loop_
_entity_poly.entity_id
_entity_poly.type
_entity_poly.pdbx_seq_one_letter_code
_entity_poly.pdbx_strand_id
1 'polypeptide(L)'
;MVAAAGNDEISVAVAALFGTHGRQYQELSEQMAAFHERFAQSLAVGAKAYASAEVVAATPLQTLERDVLAVINAPTQLLLGRPLIGNGANGTLPGQAGGAGGLLIGNGGNGAGGGFAGVA
;
A
#
# COMPACT_ATOMS: atom_id res chain seq x y z
N MET A 1 19.00 -42.19 -3.30
CA MET A 1 20.03 -43.06 -3.90
C MET A 1 19.44 -43.67 -5.15
N VAL A 2 20.15 -43.61 -6.28
CA VAL A 2 19.71 -44.24 -7.53
C VAL A 2 20.08 -45.71 -7.44
N ALA A 3 19.12 -46.60 -7.69
CA ALA A 3 19.39 -48.03 -7.73
C ALA A 3 20.16 -48.39 -9.02
N ALA A 4 21.16 -49.26 -8.90
CA ALA A 4 21.84 -49.80 -10.07
C ALA A 4 20.87 -50.69 -10.86
N ALA A 5 20.88 -50.58 -12.19
CA ALA A 5 20.04 -51.38 -13.07
C ALA A 5 20.46 -52.86 -13.11
N GLY A 6 21.71 -53.15 -12.72
CA GLY A 6 22.29 -54.48 -12.59
C GLY A 6 23.43 -54.51 -11.57
N ASN A 7 23.92 -55.70 -11.25
CA ASN A 7 25.02 -55.90 -10.29
C ASN A 7 26.41 -55.73 -10.92
N ASP A 8 26.49 -55.40 -12.21
CA ASP A 8 27.76 -55.13 -12.87
C ASP A 8 28.36 -53.80 -12.43
N GLU A 9 29.68 -53.72 -12.48
CA GLU A 9 30.46 -52.57 -12.00
C GLU A 9 30.11 -51.27 -12.75
N ILE A 10 29.72 -51.37 -14.03
CA ILE A 10 29.34 -50.21 -14.83
C ILE A 10 27.99 -49.65 -14.34
N SER A 11 26.98 -50.52 -14.16
CA SER A 11 25.68 -50.13 -13.61
C SER A 11 25.80 -49.49 -12.23
N VAL A 12 26.66 -50.03 -11.36
CA VAL A 12 26.94 -49.47 -10.03
C VAL A 12 27.63 -48.10 -10.14
N ALA A 13 28.63 -47.96 -11.01
CA ALA A 13 29.34 -46.70 -11.22
C ALA A 13 28.42 -45.60 -11.78
N VAL A 14 27.55 -45.95 -12.74
CA VAL A 14 26.56 -45.03 -13.32
C VAL A 14 25.55 -44.58 -12.26
N ALA A 15 25.03 -45.51 -11.44
CA ALA A 15 24.13 -45.18 -10.35
C ALA A 15 24.79 -44.25 -9.30
N ALA A 16 26.07 -44.47 -9.00
CA ALA A 16 26.84 -43.60 -8.10
C ALA A 16 27.06 -42.19 -8.69
N LEU A 17 27.32 -42.09 -10.00
CA LEU A 17 27.47 -40.82 -10.70
C LEU A 17 26.16 -40.01 -10.65
N PHE A 18 25.04 -40.59 -11.07
CA PHE A 18 23.74 -39.92 -11.03
C PHE A 18 23.29 -39.61 -9.60
N GLY A 19 23.57 -40.49 -8.65
CA GLY A 19 23.28 -40.25 -7.23
C GLY A 19 24.06 -39.06 -6.66
N THR A 20 25.30 -38.86 -7.11
CA THR A 20 26.11 -37.69 -6.73
C THR A 20 25.61 -36.42 -7.41
N HIS A 21 25.35 -36.48 -8.71
CA HIS A 21 24.81 -35.34 -9.46
C HIS A 21 23.44 -34.88 -8.91
N GLY A 22 22.55 -35.82 -8.58
CA GLY A 22 21.25 -35.53 -8.00
C GLY A 22 21.36 -34.82 -6.64
N ARG A 23 22.29 -35.24 -5.77
CA ARG A 23 22.52 -34.55 -4.49
C ARG A 23 23.05 -33.13 -4.70
N GLN A 24 24.02 -32.95 -5.59
CA GLN A 24 24.54 -31.62 -5.93
C GLN A 24 23.44 -30.71 -6.50
N TYR A 25 22.55 -31.27 -7.32
CA TYR A 25 21.40 -30.52 -7.85
C TYR A 25 20.41 -30.11 -6.75
N GLN A 26 20.15 -30.99 -5.77
CA GLN A 26 19.29 -30.68 -4.63
C GLN A 26 19.91 -29.58 -3.76
N GLU A 27 21.20 -29.70 -3.42
CA GLU A 27 21.93 -28.67 -2.66
C GLU A 27 21.92 -27.31 -3.37
N LEU A 28 22.10 -27.30 -4.69
CA LEU A 28 22.01 -26.06 -5.48
C LEU A 28 20.58 -25.53 -5.53
N SER A 29 19.58 -26.40 -5.66
CA SER A 29 18.17 -26.03 -5.68
C SER A 29 17.74 -25.37 -4.37
N GLU A 30 18.20 -25.88 -3.23
CA GLU A 30 17.96 -25.28 -1.92
C GLU A 30 18.57 -23.87 -1.83
N GLN A 31 19.80 -23.69 -2.31
CA GLN A 31 20.45 -22.37 -2.35
C GLN A 31 19.70 -21.40 -3.28
N MET A 32 19.24 -21.87 -4.44
CA MET A 32 18.44 -21.06 -5.36
C MET A 32 17.09 -20.66 -4.75
N ALA A 33 16.43 -21.55 -4.00
CA ALA A 33 15.19 -21.24 -3.31
C ALA A 33 15.40 -20.14 -2.26
N ALA A 34 16.45 -20.27 -1.43
CA ALA A 34 16.80 -19.25 -0.44
C ALA A 34 17.19 -17.90 -1.09
N PHE A 35 17.90 -17.94 -2.21
CA PHE A 35 18.20 -16.73 -2.99
C PHE A 35 16.91 -16.08 -3.54
N HIS A 36 16.02 -16.88 -4.13
CA HIS A 36 14.76 -16.38 -4.69
C HIS A 36 13.90 -15.71 -3.61
N GLU A 37 13.81 -16.29 -2.42
CA GLU A 37 13.08 -15.70 -1.30
C GLU A 37 13.67 -14.33 -0.90
N ARG A 38 14.99 -14.25 -0.73
CA ARG A 38 15.69 -12.98 -0.41
C ARG A 38 15.53 -11.94 -1.51
N PHE A 39 15.55 -12.37 -2.77
CA PHE A 39 15.30 -11.49 -3.92
C PHE A 39 13.87 -10.91 -3.87
N ALA A 40 12.86 -11.76 -3.67
CA ALA A 40 11.47 -11.33 -3.58
C ALA A 40 11.24 -10.38 -2.39
N GLN A 41 11.86 -10.66 -1.23
CA GLN A 41 11.82 -9.78 -0.06
C GLN A 41 12.45 -8.42 -0.37
N SER A 42 13.63 -8.39 -1.00
CA SER A 42 14.33 -7.15 -1.37
C SER A 42 13.52 -6.32 -2.36
N LEU A 43 12.90 -6.97 -3.35
CA LEU A 43 12.02 -6.32 -4.31
C LEU A 43 10.79 -5.70 -3.63
N ALA A 44 10.16 -6.42 -2.70
CA ALA A 44 9.02 -5.92 -1.94
C ALA A 44 9.39 -4.71 -1.06
N VAL A 45 10.57 -4.72 -0.44
CA VAL A 45 11.09 -3.58 0.32
C VAL A 45 11.33 -2.38 -0.60
N GLY A 46 11.96 -2.58 -1.76
CA GLY A 46 12.17 -1.53 -2.75
C GLY A 46 10.87 -0.89 -3.25
N ALA A 47 9.87 -1.72 -3.59
CA ALA A 47 8.55 -1.24 -4.01
C ALA A 47 7.87 -0.37 -2.94
N LYS A 48 7.94 -0.79 -1.67
CA LYS A 48 7.43 0.00 -0.54
C LYS A 48 8.16 1.32 -0.37
N ALA A 49 9.48 1.34 -0.58
CA ALA A 49 10.27 2.57 -0.49
C ALA A 49 9.80 3.60 -1.53
N TYR A 50 9.62 3.19 -2.79
CA TYR A 50 9.09 4.08 -3.84
C TYR A 50 7.67 4.58 -3.53
N ALA A 51 6.74 3.70 -3.14
CA ALA A 51 5.39 4.10 -2.77
C ALA A 51 5.39 5.08 -1.59
N SER A 52 6.25 4.86 -0.59
CA SER A 52 6.38 5.79 0.54
C SER A 52 6.98 7.14 0.13
N ALA A 53 7.91 7.15 -0.82
CA ALA A 53 8.51 8.38 -1.34
C ALA A 53 7.47 9.24 -2.07
N GLU A 54 6.56 8.64 -2.85
CA GLU A 54 5.46 9.37 -3.49
C GLU A 54 4.54 10.02 -2.46
N VAL A 55 4.18 9.30 -1.39
CA VAL A 55 3.36 9.85 -0.31
C VAL A 55 4.08 10.98 0.41
N VAL A 56 5.37 10.81 0.75
CA VAL A 56 6.18 11.83 1.43
C VAL A 56 6.40 13.06 0.57
N ALA A 57 6.47 12.92 -0.76
CA ALA A 57 6.58 14.07 -1.66
C ALA A 57 5.24 14.81 -1.81
N ALA A 58 4.10 14.11 -1.75
CA ALA A 58 2.78 14.71 -1.91
C ALA A 58 2.27 15.41 -0.64
N THR A 59 2.59 14.91 0.55
CA THR A 59 2.05 15.44 1.81
C THR A 59 2.39 16.91 2.07
N PRO A 60 3.62 17.43 1.84
CA PRO A 60 3.94 18.82 2.10
C PRO A 60 3.20 19.78 1.17
N LEU A 61 2.97 19.38 -0.08
CA LEU A 61 2.22 20.18 -1.05
C LEU A 61 0.73 20.25 -0.68
N GLN A 62 0.15 19.13 -0.25
CA GLN A 62 -1.23 19.10 0.24
C GLN A 62 -1.40 19.94 1.51
N THR A 63 -0.44 19.87 2.45
CA THR A 63 -0.44 20.73 3.65
C THR A 63 -0.34 22.20 3.26
N LEU A 64 0.59 22.56 2.37
CA LEU A 64 0.75 23.94 1.90
C LEU A 64 -0.52 24.47 1.24
N GLU A 65 -1.16 23.69 0.37
CA GLU A 65 -2.43 24.06 -0.25
C GLU A 65 -3.51 24.33 0.81
N ARG A 66 -3.64 23.46 1.82
CA ARG A 66 -4.61 23.65 2.90
C ARG A 66 -4.31 24.88 3.75
N ASP A 67 -3.04 25.15 4.05
CA ASP A 67 -2.63 26.32 4.84
C ASP A 67 -2.91 27.61 4.08
N VAL A 68 -2.60 27.65 2.78
CA VAL A 68 -2.90 28.79 1.92
C VAL A 68 -4.42 29.02 1.85
N LEU A 69 -5.20 27.97 1.64
CA LEU A 69 -6.67 28.08 1.65
C LEU A 69 -7.19 28.52 3.02
N ALA A 70 -6.60 28.07 4.12
CA ALA A 70 -6.99 28.50 5.47
C ALA A 70 -6.75 30.00 5.68
N VAL A 71 -5.60 30.53 5.23
CA VAL A 71 -5.30 31.97 5.29
C VAL A 71 -6.28 32.78 4.43
N ILE A 72 -6.56 32.33 3.20
CA ILE A 72 -7.50 32.99 2.29
C ILE A 72 -8.92 33.00 2.87
N ASN A 73 -9.33 31.89 3.50
CA ASN A 73 -10.67 31.73 4.04
C ASN A 73 -10.85 32.36 5.43
N ALA A 74 -9.78 32.66 6.17
CA ALA A 74 -9.87 33.14 7.55
C ALA A 74 -10.76 34.39 7.71
N PRO A 75 -10.68 35.43 6.85
CA PRO A 75 -11.52 36.61 7.00
C PRO A 75 -13.01 36.31 6.81
N THR A 76 -13.38 35.54 5.79
CA THR A 76 -14.80 35.22 5.53
C THR A 76 -15.33 34.18 6.51
N GLN A 77 -14.48 33.26 6.97
CA GLN A 77 -14.85 32.31 8.01
C GLN A 77 -15.14 33.04 9.32
N LEU A 78 -14.35 34.07 9.66
CA LEU A 78 -14.56 34.90 10.84
C LEU A 78 -15.79 35.79 10.73
N LEU A 79 -15.97 36.46 9.59
CA LEU A 79 -17.02 37.47 9.41
C LEU A 79 -18.37 36.88 9.02
N LEU A 80 -18.38 35.78 8.27
CA LEU A 80 -19.56 35.22 7.60
C LEU A 80 -19.80 33.75 7.93
N GLY A 81 -18.95 33.13 8.76
CA GLY A 81 -19.07 31.74 9.19
C GLY A 81 -18.87 30.72 8.05
N ARG A 82 -18.37 31.16 6.89
CA ARG A 82 -18.24 30.34 5.67
C ARG A 82 -16.93 30.64 4.94
N PRO A 83 -16.33 29.64 4.27
CA PRO A 83 -15.11 29.85 3.50
C PRO A 83 -15.39 30.73 2.27
N LEU A 84 -14.37 31.41 1.78
CA LEU A 84 -14.43 32.14 0.51
C LEU A 84 -14.35 31.16 -0.66
N ILE A 85 -13.41 30.21 -0.58
CA ILE A 85 -13.14 29.17 -1.58
C ILE A 85 -12.99 27.81 -0.87
N GLY A 86 -13.62 26.77 -1.41
CA GLY A 86 -13.56 25.40 -0.90
C GLY A 86 -14.91 24.91 -0.37
N ASN A 87 -14.97 23.62 -0.08
CA ASN A 87 -16.20 22.99 0.39
C ASN A 87 -16.52 23.37 1.85
N GLY A 88 -17.79 23.29 2.20
CA GLY A 88 -18.25 23.45 3.58
C GLY A 88 -17.75 22.32 4.48
N ALA A 89 -17.69 22.57 5.79
CA ALA A 89 -17.32 21.55 6.76
C ALA A 89 -18.34 20.41 6.79
N ASN A 90 -17.88 19.16 6.79
CA ASN A 90 -18.79 18.01 6.94
C ASN A 90 -19.39 17.98 8.36
N GLY A 91 -20.60 17.45 8.49
CA GLY A 91 -21.13 17.09 9.80
C GLY A 91 -20.25 16.04 10.47
N THR A 92 -20.01 16.16 11.77
CA THR A 92 -19.19 15.24 12.57
C THR A 92 -20.02 14.42 13.56
N LEU A 93 -21.23 14.87 13.91
CA LEU A 93 -22.16 14.19 14.82
C LEU A 93 -23.30 13.50 14.07
N PRO A 94 -23.81 12.34 14.51
CA PRO A 94 -24.90 11.66 13.84
C PRO A 94 -26.12 12.57 13.58
N GLY A 95 -26.57 12.64 12.33
CA GLY A 95 -27.68 13.52 11.93
C GLY A 95 -27.33 15.01 11.80
N GLN A 96 -26.07 15.41 12.03
CA GLN A 96 -25.63 16.78 11.81
C GLN A 96 -25.56 17.11 10.32
N ALA A 97 -26.20 18.20 9.92
CA ALA A 97 -26.09 18.74 8.57
C ALA A 97 -24.66 19.21 8.26
N GLY A 98 -24.25 19.09 7.01
CA GLY A 98 -23.01 19.69 6.54
C GLY A 98 -23.11 21.22 6.48
N GLY A 99 -21.98 21.88 6.70
CA GLY A 99 -21.84 23.33 6.58
C GLY A 99 -21.97 23.79 5.13
N ALA A 100 -22.32 25.06 4.95
CA ALA A 100 -22.49 25.62 3.63
C ALA A 100 -21.14 25.81 2.90
N GLY A 101 -21.15 25.64 1.57
CA GLY A 101 -19.95 25.76 0.72
C GLY A 101 -19.39 27.17 0.62
N GLY A 102 -18.26 27.30 -0.08
CA GLY A 102 -17.57 28.57 -0.32
C GLY A 102 -18.45 29.63 -0.97
N LEU A 103 -18.17 30.90 -0.68
CA LEU A 103 -18.91 32.04 -1.22
C LEU A 103 -18.69 32.22 -2.72
N LEU A 104 -17.48 31.94 -3.22
CA LEU A 104 -17.15 32.05 -4.64
C LEU A 104 -17.17 30.68 -5.33
N ILE A 105 -16.51 29.70 -4.72
CA ILE A 105 -16.31 28.37 -5.30
C ILE A 105 -16.38 27.34 -4.17
N GLY A 106 -17.15 26.27 -4.34
CA GLY A 106 -17.17 25.12 -3.46
C GLY A 106 -18.57 24.58 -3.16
N ASN A 107 -18.66 23.28 -2.93
CA ASN A 107 -19.90 22.60 -2.61
C ASN A 107 -20.19 22.63 -1.10
N GLY A 108 -21.44 22.38 -0.72
CA GLY A 108 -21.78 22.12 0.68
C GLY A 108 -21.02 20.92 1.24
N GLY A 109 -20.79 20.93 2.55
CA GLY A 109 -20.27 19.78 3.27
C GLY A 109 -21.30 18.65 3.28
N ASN A 110 -20.82 17.41 3.36
CA ASN A 110 -21.68 16.25 3.54
C ASN A 110 -22.30 16.28 4.94
N GLY A 111 -23.58 15.91 5.05
CA GLY A 111 -24.18 15.59 6.34
C GLY A 111 -23.57 14.32 6.94
N ALA A 112 -23.49 14.24 8.26
CA ALA A 112 -23.12 13.03 8.94
C ALA A 112 -24.27 12.01 8.87
N GLY A 113 -23.92 10.72 8.72
CA GLY A 113 -24.90 9.64 8.67
C GLY A 113 -25.84 9.65 9.88
N GLY A 114 -27.13 9.39 9.66
CA GLY A 114 -28.10 9.27 10.75
C GLY A 114 -27.74 8.08 11.64
N GLY A 115 -27.73 8.27 12.97
CA GLY A 115 -27.29 7.28 13.96
C GLY A 115 -28.16 6.02 14.09
N PHE A 116 -29.00 5.71 13.10
CA PHE A 116 -29.78 4.49 13.04
C PHE A 116 -29.44 3.76 11.76
N ALA A 117 -28.58 2.74 11.87
CA ALA A 117 -28.58 1.66 10.90
C ALA A 117 -30.01 1.10 10.90
N GLY A 118 -30.72 1.23 9.79
CA GLY A 118 -32.08 0.71 9.66
C GLY A 118 -32.08 -0.76 10.06
N VAL A 119 -32.76 -1.06 11.16
CA VAL A 119 -33.10 -2.44 11.51
C VAL A 119 -34.26 -2.80 10.59
N ALA A 120 -33.98 -3.63 9.59
CA ALA A 120 -34.94 -4.36 8.79
C ALA A 120 -34.59 -5.85 8.88
#